data_AF-A0A6H5IQT7-F1
#
_entry.id   AF-A0A6H5IQT7-F1
#
_cell.length_a   1.000
_cell.length_b   1.000
_cell.length_c   1.000
_cell.angle_alpha   90.00
_cell.angle_beta   90.00
_cell.angle_gamma   90.00
#
_symmetry.space_group_name_H-M   'P 1'
#
loop_
_entity.id
_entity.type
_entity.pdbx_description
1 polymer ?
#
loop_
_entity_poly.entity_id
_entity_poly.type
_entity_poly.pdbx_seq_one_letter_code
_entity_poly.pdbx_strand_id
1 'polypeptide(L)'
;MIRIIASLAILGICSAVPSYYVQENAFQLQHPAVLANAAMEAALPDYLRNDFYKNPHIAASLAEPSWFGYKEGLVTNRESDKIPREKIHHILHNAGFVRR
;
A
#
# COMPACT_ATOMS: atom_id res chain seq x y z
N MET A 1 6.42 53.63 2.99
CA MET A 1 5.28 52.70 3.07
C MET A 1 5.12 51.83 1.82
N ILE A 2 5.28 52.37 0.61
CA ILE A 2 5.25 51.62 -0.66
C ILE A 2 6.30 50.48 -0.76
N ARG A 3 7.50 50.65 -0.18
CA ARG A 3 8.55 49.62 -0.18
C ARG A 3 8.28 48.39 0.69
N ILE A 4 7.43 48.54 1.73
CA ILE A 4 7.06 47.45 2.64
C ILE A 4 5.95 46.58 2.01
N ILE A 5 5.05 47.21 1.27
CA ILE A 5 3.99 46.53 0.51
C ILE A 5 4.59 45.72 -0.65
N ALA A 6 5.60 46.26 -1.32
CA ALA A 6 6.30 45.56 -2.41
C ALA A 6 7.09 44.32 -1.94
N SER A 7 7.56 44.29 -0.68
CA SER A 7 8.29 43.15 -0.13
C SER A 7 7.36 42.03 0.36
N LEU A 8 6.15 42.36 0.82
CA LEU A 8 5.11 41.36 1.16
C LEU A 8 4.56 40.62 -0.07
N ALA A 9 4.56 41.25 -1.25
CA ALA A 9 4.08 40.63 -2.48
C ALA A 9 5.02 39.54 -3.04
N ILE A 10 6.33 39.61 -2.72
CA ILE A 10 7.34 38.68 -3.26
C ILE A 10 7.42 37.38 -2.41
N LEU A 11 7.03 37.42 -1.14
CA LEU A 11 6.98 36.24 -0.27
C LEU A 11 5.71 35.37 -0.47
N GLY A 12 4.71 35.86 -1.21
CA GLY A 12 3.45 35.16 -1.44
C GLY A 12 3.42 34.18 -2.62
N ILE A 13 4.49 34.09 -3.42
CA ILE A 13 4.51 33.30 -4.67
C ILE A 13 5.25 31.95 -4.49
N CYS A 14 5.85 31.69 -3.32
CA CYS A 14 6.67 30.49 -3.07
C CYS A 14 6.02 29.48 -2.10
N SER A 15 4.69 29.30 -2.15
CA SER A 15 4.02 28.20 -1.41
C SER A 15 2.93 27.49 -2.20
N ALA A 16 2.89 27.67 -3.52
CA ALA A 16 2.02 26.89 -4.40
C ALA A 16 2.86 25.94 -5.25
N VAL A 17 3.64 25.07 -4.59
CA VAL A 17 3.94 23.79 -5.21
C VAL A 17 2.72 22.93 -4.93
N PRO A 18 2.00 22.49 -5.95
CA PRO A 18 1.06 21.41 -5.83
C PRO A 18 1.62 20.21 -5.05
N SER A 19 1.25 20.04 -3.79
CA SER A 19 1.49 18.76 -3.09
C SER A 19 0.68 17.61 -3.69
N TYR A 20 -0.08 17.85 -4.77
CA TYR A 20 -0.95 16.88 -5.43
C TYR A 20 -0.27 16.03 -6.52
N TYR A 21 0.96 16.31 -6.94
CA TYR A 21 1.61 15.51 -8.01
C TYR A 21 2.22 14.17 -7.57
N VAL A 22 2.33 13.90 -6.26
CA VAL A 22 3.01 12.68 -5.79
C VAL A 22 2.06 11.49 -5.60
N GLN A 23 0.74 11.69 -5.58
CA GLN A 23 -0.18 10.63 -5.13
C GLN A 23 -0.86 9.81 -6.24
N GLU A 24 -0.89 10.26 -7.49
CA GLU A 24 -1.59 9.51 -8.55
C GLU A 24 -0.81 8.25 -9.00
N ASN A 25 0.53 8.28 -8.98
CA ASN A 25 1.35 7.14 -9.38
C ASN A 25 1.51 6.09 -8.27
N ALA A 26 1.31 6.44 -7.00
CA ALA A 26 1.43 5.50 -5.89
C ALA A 26 0.31 4.43 -5.93
N PHE A 27 -0.91 4.83 -6.30
CA PHE A 27 -2.03 3.91 -6.45
C PHE A 27 -1.86 2.98 -7.67
N GLN A 28 -1.17 3.45 -8.72
CA GLN A 28 -0.93 2.68 -9.95
C GLN A 28 0.15 1.59 -9.80
N LEU A 29 0.95 1.61 -8.72
CA LEU A 29 2.00 0.62 -8.47
C LEU A 29 1.55 -0.53 -7.56
N GLN A 30 0.41 -0.41 -6.88
CA GLN A 30 -0.04 -1.44 -5.95
C GLN A 30 -0.83 -2.53 -6.68
N HIS A 31 -0.42 -3.79 -6.49
CA HIS A 31 -1.12 -4.93 -7.08
C HIS A 31 -2.56 -5.03 -6.51
N PRO A 32 -3.60 -5.33 -7.33
CA PRO A 32 -5.00 -5.35 -6.89
C PRO A 32 -5.29 -6.22 -5.66
N ALA A 33 -4.61 -7.36 -5.54
CA ALA A 33 -4.72 -8.23 -4.37
C ALA A 33 -4.26 -7.58 -3.06
N VAL A 34 -3.28 -6.66 -3.10
CA VAL A 34 -2.84 -5.91 -1.91
C VAL A 34 -3.92 -4.94 -1.47
N LEU A 35 -4.52 -4.22 -2.43
CA LEU A 35 -5.65 -3.32 -2.18
C LEU A 35 -6.85 -4.06 -1.58
N ALA A 36 -7.20 -5.22 -2.15
CA ALA A 36 -8.29 -6.05 -1.65
C ALA A 36 -8.04 -6.53 -0.22
N ASN A 37 -6.83 -7.00 0.08
CA ASN A 37 -6.45 -7.42 1.42
C ASN A 37 -6.49 -6.25 2.42
N ALA A 38 -5.98 -5.08 2.05
CA ALA A 38 -6.01 -3.89 2.89
C ALA A 38 -7.44 -3.44 3.20
N ALA A 39 -8.34 -3.51 2.21
CA ALA A 39 -9.75 -3.19 2.39
C ALA A 39 -10.45 -4.19 3.31
N MET A 40 -10.19 -5.50 3.16
CA MET A 40 -10.73 -6.53 4.05
C MET A 40 -10.23 -6.34 5.49
N GLU A 41 -8.94 -6.09 5.66
CA GLU A 41 -8.31 -5.85 6.96
C GLU A 41 -8.90 -4.62 7.66
N ALA A 42 -9.16 -3.55 6.92
CA ALA A 42 -9.77 -2.34 7.45
C ALA A 42 -11.22 -2.55 7.93
N ALA A 43 -11.92 -3.53 7.37
CA ALA A 43 -13.28 -3.88 7.75
C ALA A 43 -13.36 -4.83 8.97
N LEU A 44 -12.23 -5.39 9.42
CA LEU A 44 -12.21 -6.28 10.58
C LEU A 44 -12.34 -5.50 11.90
N PRO A 45 -13.02 -6.08 12.91
CA PRO A 45 -12.98 -5.56 14.29
C PRO A 45 -11.56 -5.56 14.87
N ASP A 46 -11.26 -4.64 15.78
CA ASP A 46 -9.91 -4.42 16.33
C ASP A 46 -9.25 -5.68 16.94
N TYR A 47 -10.05 -6.61 17.48
CA TYR A 47 -9.54 -7.86 18.07
C TYR A 47 -9.18 -8.92 17.01
N LEU A 48 -9.63 -8.76 15.76
CA LEU A 48 -9.26 -9.62 14.62
C LEU A 48 -8.26 -8.94 13.68
N ARG A 49 -8.08 -7.62 13.80
CA ARG A 49 -7.06 -6.90 13.05
C ARG A 49 -5.67 -7.37 13.47
N ASN A 50 -4.82 -7.54 12.46
CA ASN A 50 -3.44 -7.94 12.60
C ASN A 50 -2.66 -6.97 13.50
N ASP A 51 -2.02 -7.52 14.53
CA ASP A 51 -1.26 -6.78 15.53
C ASP A 51 -0.08 -5.98 14.92
N PHE A 52 0.47 -6.41 13.78
CA PHE A 52 1.51 -5.68 13.07
C PHE A 52 1.11 -4.23 12.76
N TYR A 53 -0.17 -3.98 12.44
CA TYR A 53 -0.67 -2.64 12.12
C TYR A 53 -1.00 -1.81 13.36
N LYS A 54 -1.03 -2.41 14.56
CA LYS A 54 -1.27 -1.68 15.82
C LYS A 54 -0.05 -0.88 16.27
N ASN A 55 1.15 -1.30 15.85
CA ASN A 55 2.37 -0.56 16.12
C ASN A 55 2.57 0.54 15.06
N PRO A 56 2.52 1.83 15.43
CA PRO A 56 2.61 2.93 14.47
C PRO A 56 3.95 2.98 13.74
N HIS A 57 5.05 2.51 14.35
CA HIS A 57 6.36 2.48 13.69
C HIS A 57 6.43 1.41 12.60
N ILE A 58 5.84 0.24 12.86
CA ILE A 58 5.78 -0.85 11.87
C ILE A 58 4.86 -0.44 10.72
N ALA A 59 3.69 0.12 11.03
CA ALA A 59 2.77 0.60 10.01
C ALA A 59 3.40 1.69 9.12
N ALA A 60 4.14 2.63 9.70
CA ALA A 60 4.87 3.65 8.96
C ALA A 60 5.95 3.04 8.05
N SER A 61 6.76 2.12 8.57
CA SER A 61 7.81 1.46 7.79
C SER A 61 7.26 0.59 6.65
N LEU A 62 6.11 -0.06 6.83
CA LEU A 62 5.44 -0.83 5.77
C LEU A 62 4.80 0.06 4.70
N ALA A 63 4.45 1.30 5.03
CA ALA A 63 3.94 2.28 4.08
C ALA A 63 5.05 2.90 3.22
N GLU A 64 6.32 2.75 3.61
CA GLU A 64 7.44 3.22 2.80
C GLU A 64 7.53 2.39 1.51
N PRO A 65 7.66 3.03 0.34
CA PRO A 65 7.79 2.32 -0.91
C PRO A 65 9.10 1.54 -0.94
N SER A 66 9.03 0.21 -0.97
CA SER A 66 10.17 -0.62 -1.31
C SER A 66 10.45 -0.46 -2.80
N TRP A 67 11.46 0.36 -3.14
CA TRP A 67 11.89 0.50 -4.53
C TRP A 67 12.55 -0.79 -5.02
N PHE A 68 12.27 -1.19 -6.25
CA PHE A 68 12.81 -2.43 -6.83
C PHE A 68 14.34 -2.44 -6.80
N GLY A 69 14.92 -3.52 -6.26
CA GLY A 69 16.34 -3.82 -6.33
C GLY A 69 16.80 -4.33 -7.70
N TYR A 70 18.09 -4.68 -7.81
CA TYR A 70 18.65 -5.23 -9.04
C TYR A 70 17.97 -6.56 -9.40
N LYS A 71 17.38 -6.62 -10.61
CA LYS A 71 16.58 -7.75 -11.14
C LYS A 71 15.20 -7.93 -10.49
N GLU A 72 14.73 -6.98 -9.69
CA GLU A 72 13.35 -6.98 -9.21
C GLU A 72 12.45 -6.22 -10.19
N GLY A 73 11.18 -6.63 -10.29
CA GLY A 73 10.20 -6.00 -11.16
C GLY A 73 8.84 -5.95 -10.50
N LEU A 74 8.00 -5.03 -10.98
CA LEU A 74 6.63 -4.92 -10.51
C LEU A 74 5.87 -6.22 -10.77
N VAL A 75 5.25 -6.75 -9.73
CA VAL A 75 4.35 -7.89 -9.85
C VAL A 75 3.06 -7.40 -10.51
N THR A 76 2.86 -7.77 -11.78
CA THR A 76 1.63 -7.47 -12.53
C THR A 76 0.65 -8.64 -12.53
N ASN A 77 1.18 -9.87 -12.63
CA ASN A 77 0.41 -11.10 -12.54
C ASN A 77 1.07 -12.02 -11.51
N ARG A 78 0.29 -12.54 -10.55
CA ARG A 78 0.81 -13.49 -9.57
C ARG A 78 0.67 -14.90 -10.13
N GLU A 79 1.76 -15.65 -10.14
CA GLU A 79 1.72 -17.08 -10.50
C GLU A 79 0.79 -17.88 -9.58
N SER A 80 0.60 -17.44 -8.33
CA SER A 80 -0.35 -18.02 -7.39
C SER A 80 -1.80 -17.98 -7.88
N ASP A 81 -2.16 -16.98 -8.68
CA ASP A 81 -3.54 -16.80 -9.15
C ASP A 81 -3.88 -17.80 -10.27
N LYS A 82 -2.86 -18.43 -10.88
CA LYS A 82 -3.02 -19.51 -11.85
C LYS A 82 -3.34 -20.85 -11.19
N ILE A 83 -3.17 -20.97 -9.86
CA ILE A 83 -3.41 -22.21 -9.12
C ILE A 83 -4.86 -22.22 -8.64
N PRO A 84 -5.71 -23.16 -9.10
CA PRO A 84 -7.10 -23.26 -8.64
C PRO A 84 -7.17 -23.53 -7.13
N ARG A 85 -8.11 -22.88 -6.44
CA ARG A 85 -8.24 -23.00 -4.97
C ARG A 85 -8.65 -24.40 -4.54
N GLU A 86 -9.41 -25.09 -5.38
CA GLU A 86 -9.83 -26.49 -5.19
C GLU A 86 -8.62 -27.43 -5.15
N LYS A 87 -7.61 -27.15 -5.99
CA LYS A 87 -6.37 -27.93 -6.01
C LYS A 87 -5.57 -27.76 -4.72
N ILE A 88 -5.52 -26.53 -4.19
CA ILE A 88 -4.90 -26.24 -2.89
C ILE A 88 -5.64 -27.01 -1.79
N HIS A 89 -6.98 -26.93 -1.78
CA HIS A 89 -7.81 -27.64 -0.81
C HIS A 89 -7.57 -29.16 -0.85
N HIS A 90 -7.54 -29.77 -2.04
CA HIS A 90 -7.29 -31.20 -2.20
C HIS A 90 -5.90 -31.62 -1.66
N ILE A 91 -4.87 -30.82 -1.91
CA ILE A 91 -3.52 -31.07 -1.37
C ILE A 91 -3.54 -31.01 0.16
N LEU A 92 -4.15 -29.97 0.74
CA LEU A 92 -4.20 -29.80 2.19
C LEU A 92 -5.03 -30.90 2.88
N HIS A 93 -6.14 -31.31 2.27
CA HIS A 93 -6.95 -32.43 2.75
C HIS A 93 -6.15 -33.73 2.74
N ASN A 94 -5.47 -34.06 1.64
CA ASN A 94 -4.70 -35.29 1.53
C ASN A 94 -3.47 -35.32 2.45
N ALA A 95 -2.94 -34.14 2.80
CA ALA A 95 -1.88 -33.99 3.79
C ALA A 95 -2.39 -34.00 5.25
N GLY A 96 -3.70 -34.10 5.48
CA GLY A 96 -4.30 -34.16 6.82
C GLY A 96 -4.43 -32.80 7.52
N PHE A 97 -4.23 -31.69 6.81
CA PHE A 97 -4.34 -30.33 7.38
C PHE A 97 -5.77 -29.77 7.38
N VAL A 98 -6.67 -30.36 6.60
CA VAL A 98 -8.08 -29.97 6.53
C VAL A 98 -8.94 -31.16 6.92
N ARG A 99 -9.87 -30.95 7.86
CA ARG A 99 -10.83 -31.98 8.26
C ARG A 99 -11.81 -32.24 7.11
N ARG A 100 -12.21 -33.50 7.00
CA ARG A 100 -13.14 -33.99 5.99
C ARG A 100 -14.53 -33.38 6.12
#